data_AF-A0A3D3TAS6-F1
#
_entry.id   AF-A0A3D3TAS6-F1
#
_cell.length_a   1.000
_cell.length_b   1.000
_cell.length_c   1.000
_cell.angle_alpha   90.00
_cell.angle_beta   90.00
_cell.angle_gamma   90.00
#
_symmetry.space_group_name_H-M   'P 1'
#
loop_
_entity.id
_entity.type
_entity.pdbx_description
1 polymer ?
#
loop_
_entity_poly.entity_id
_entity_poly.type
_entity_poly.pdbx_seq_one_letter_code
_entity_poly.pdbx_strand_id
1 'polypeptide(L)'
;YCAGSLFPETIAKGGYADNHLKTIMTRSGHTIALNDEESSLSITIKDRNGNIMNFDTVGKNITITAPETITMNANNIILNAETSITSSAGEDITSSAGNNVSTSAGNNMMDVVRNDYNMMAANITELAKENHQSDADNIKQVAVKDVTIQSTGGKILKNAKTRIDNNSGEKSTFQ
;
A
#
# COMPACT_ATOMS: atom_id res chain seq x y z
N TYR A 1 -33.74 18.47 39.78
CA TYR A 1 -34.22 18.05 38.46
C TYR A 1 -33.83 19.13 37.47
N CYS A 2 -32.89 18.86 36.55
CA CYS A 2 -32.66 19.76 35.41
C CYS A 2 -33.51 19.24 34.26
N ALA A 3 -34.67 19.87 34.03
CA ALA A 3 -35.34 19.78 32.75
C ALA A 3 -34.44 20.48 31.72
N GLY A 4 -34.20 19.86 30.57
CA GLY A 4 -33.27 20.36 29.55
C GLY A 4 -33.57 21.81 29.12
N SER A 5 -32.60 22.42 28.44
CA SER A 5 -32.74 23.75 27.85
C SER A 5 -33.60 23.70 26.58
N LEU A 6 -34.67 24.48 26.55
CA LEU A 6 -35.50 24.71 25.37
C LEU A 6 -34.88 25.84 24.53
N PHE A 7 -34.46 25.54 23.30
CA PHE A 7 -33.98 26.56 22.37
C PHE A 7 -35.15 26.98 21.46
N PRO A 8 -35.47 28.29 21.36
CA PRO A 8 -36.42 28.78 20.37
C PRO A 8 -35.95 28.48 18.95
N GLU A 9 -36.88 28.28 18.02
CA GLU A 9 -36.61 27.96 16.61
C GLU A 9 -35.67 28.97 15.92
N THR A 10 -35.70 30.23 16.36
CA THR A 10 -34.81 31.31 15.89
C THR A 10 -33.34 31.17 16.32
N ILE A 11 -33.03 30.30 17.30
CA ILE A 11 -31.70 30.09 17.87
C ILE A 11 -31.24 28.62 17.71
N ALA A 12 -32.16 27.71 17.38
CA ALA A 12 -31.90 26.30 17.15
C ALA A 12 -31.25 26.07 15.76
N LYS A 13 -29.98 26.49 15.62
CA LYS A 13 -29.17 26.31 14.39
C LYS A 13 -28.97 24.85 13.97
N GLY A 14 -29.36 23.89 14.79
CA GLY A 14 -29.11 22.48 14.57
C GLY A 14 -30.19 21.74 13.78
N GLY A 15 -31.26 22.39 13.32
CA GLY A 15 -32.29 21.77 12.45
C GLY A 15 -32.26 22.25 10.99
N TYR A 16 -31.75 23.46 10.72
CA TYR A 16 -31.82 24.14 9.41
C TYR A 16 -33.25 24.20 8.81
N ALA A 17 -33.40 24.80 7.62
CA ALA A 17 -34.66 24.82 6.89
C ALA A 17 -35.14 23.37 6.64
N ASP A 18 -36.44 23.11 6.69
CA ASP A 18 -37.03 21.78 6.47
C ASP A 18 -36.60 20.67 7.44
N ASN A 19 -35.83 21.00 8.50
CA ASN A 19 -35.35 20.04 9.50
C ASN A 19 -34.47 18.91 8.88
N HIS A 20 -33.92 19.13 7.68
CA HIS A 20 -33.13 18.11 6.96
C HIS A 20 -31.74 17.92 7.58
N LEU A 21 -31.17 18.93 8.23
CA LEU A 21 -29.84 18.84 8.84
C LEU A 21 -29.93 18.89 10.36
N LYS A 22 -29.67 17.75 11.01
CA LYS A 22 -29.67 17.61 12.47
C LYS A 22 -28.24 17.59 13.00
N THR A 23 -27.87 18.54 13.86
CA THR A 23 -26.49 18.64 14.37
C THR A 23 -26.38 18.70 15.89
N ILE A 24 -25.37 18.05 16.45
CA ILE A 24 -24.86 18.28 17.79
C ILE A 24 -23.54 19.04 17.64
N MET A 25 -23.50 20.29 18.08
CA MET A 25 -22.32 21.15 17.97
C MET A 25 -21.90 21.70 19.32
N THR A 26 -20.62 21.58 19.65
CA THR A 26 -20.02 22.20 20.84
C THR A 26 -19.66 23.66 20.58
N ARG A 27 -19.50 24.47 21.64
CA ARG A 27 -19.07 25.89 21.50
C ARG A 27 -17.72 26.05 20.79
N SER A 28 -16.85 25.03 20.85
CA SER A 28 -15.55 25.03 20.19
C SER A 28 -15.60 24.54 18.74
N GLY A 29 -16.76 24.15 18.20
CA GLY A 29 -16.96 23.82 16.80
C GLY A 29 -16.89 22.33 16.45
N HIS A 30 -16.67 21.43 17.41
CA HIS A 30 -16.81 19.98 17.16
C HIS A 30 -18.27 19.67 16.84
N THR A 31 -18.50 18.90 15.78
CA THR A 31 -19.83 18.70 15.20
C THR A 31 -20.04 17.23 14.86
N ILE A 32 -21.22 16.71 15.24
CA ILE A 32 -21.83 15.53 14.64
C ILE A 32 -23.04 16.03 13.84
N ALA A 33 -23.14 15.67 12.57
CA ALA A 33 -24.22 16.08 11.68
C ALA A 33 -24.86 14.87 11.00
N LEU A 34 -26.18 14.84 10.97
CA LEU A 34 -27.02 13.89 10.24
C LEU A 34 -27.79 14.71 9.20
N ASN A 35 -27.53 14.47 7.92
CA ASN A 35 -28.19 15.15 6.83
C ASN A 35 -29.17 14.19 6.15
N ASP A 36 -30.46 14.47 6.26
CA ASP A 36 -31.58 13.70 5.70
C ASP A 36 -32.05 14.24 4.34
N GLU A 37 -31.37 15.25 3.77
CA GLU A 37 -31.66 15.75 2.43
C GLU A 37 -31.28 14.69 1.39
N GLU A 38 -32.24 14.20 0.60
CA GLU A 38 -32.06 13.09 -0.36
C GLU A 38 -30.85 13.27 -1.28
N SER A 39 -30.63 14.50 -1.76
CA SER A 39 -29.52 14.83 -2.65
C SER A 39 -28.13 14.87 -1.98
N SER A 40 -28.07 14.87 -0.64
CA SER A 40 -26.84 14.99 0.15
C SER A 40 -26.83 14.14 1.43
N LEU A 41 -27.61 13.06 1.42
CA LEU A 41 -27.83 12.15 2.54
C LEU A 41 -26.49 11.64 3.10
N SER A 42 -26.18 11.97 4.35
CA SER A 42 -24.85 11.72 4.92
C SER A 42 -24.79 11.81 6.44
N ILE A 43 -23.71 11.24 7.01
CA ILE A 43 -23.33 11.41 8.42
C ILE A 43 -21.91 12.00 8.46
N THR A 44 -21.71 13.07 9.22
CA THR A 44 -20.39 13.69 9.39
C THR A 44 -20.04 13.81 10.87
N ILE A 45 -18.84 13.38 11.24
CA ILE A 45 -18.21 13.67 12.53
C ILE A 45 -16.96 14.48 12.24
N LYS A 46 -16.87 15.71 12.79
CA LYS A 46 -15.73 16.58 12.57
C LYS A 46 -15.32 17.35 13.82
N ASP A 47 -14.03 17.62 13.93
CA ASP A 47 -13.51 18.61 14.85
C ASP A 47 -13.27 19.97 14.16
N ARG A 48 -12.86 20.97 14.95
CA ARG A 48 -12.56 22.30 14.42
C ARG A 48 -11.22 22.40 13.67
N ASN A 49 -10.37 21.38 13.80
CA ASN A 49 -9.00 21.37 13.31
C ASN A 49 -8.83 20.56 12.01
N GLY A 50 -9.92 20.01 11.46
CA GLY A 50 -9.91 19.31 10.17
C GLY A 50 -9.84 17.79 10.26
N ASN A 51 -9.98 17.19 11.45
CA ASN A 51 -10.24 15.76 11.56
C ASN A 51 -11.70 15.49 11.18
N ILE A 52 -11.92 14.66 10.16
CA ILE A 52 -13.25 14.41 9.59
C ILE A 52 -13.43 12.92 9.33
N MET A 53 -14.60 12.40 9.74
CA MET A 53 -15.14 11.14 9.26
C MET A 53 -16.48 11.42 8.58
N ASN A 54 -16.58 11.05 7.31
CA ASN A 54 -17.76 11.30 6.49
C ASN A 54 -18.29 9.98 5.89
N PHE A 55 -19.59 9.73 6.11
CA PHE A 55 -20.34 8.63 5.50
C PHE A 55 -21.27 9.25 4.47
N ASP A 56 -20.92 9.11 3.19
CA ASP A 56 -21.71 9.58 2.05
C ASP A 56 -22.66 8.46 1.61
N THR A 57 -23.93 8.58 1.96
CA THR A 57 -24.93 7.55 1.67
C THR A 57 -25.30 7.53 0.18
N VAL A 58 -25.32 8.71 -0.46
CA VAL A 58 -25.67 8.85 -1.89
C VAL A 58 -24.63 8.14 -2.76
N GLY A 59 -23.36 8.43 -2.53
CA GLY A 59 -22.25 7.82 -3.24
C GLY A 59 -21.79 6.46 -2.69
N LYS A 60 -22.29 6.06 -1.51
CA LYS A 60 -21.90 4.85 -0.77
C LYS A 60 -20.43 4.83 -0.37
N ASN A 61 -19.89 5.98 0.02
CA ASN A 61 -18.47 6.17 0.35
C ASN A 61 -18.27 6.44 1.83
N ILE A 62 -17.09 6.06 2.33
CA ILE A 62 -16.59 6.51 3.65
C ILE A 62 -15.25 7.19 3.43
N THR A 63 -15.06 8.35 4.03
CA THR A 63 -13.79 9.09 4.00
C THR A 63 -13.36 9.42 5.42
N ILE A 64 -12.10 9.11 5.75
CA ILE A 64 -11.46 9.47 7.01
C ILE A 64 -10.29 10.39 6.66
N THR A 65 -10.24 11.56 7.27
CA THR A 65 -9.24 12.60 7.01
C THR A 65 -8.68 13.10 8.33
N ALA A 66 -7.36 13.23 8.39
CA ALA A 66 -6.64 13.88 9.48
C ALA A 66 -5.50 14.73 8.87
N PRO A 67 -5.22 15.94 9.39
CA PRO A 67 -4.11 16.77 8.91
C PRO A 67 -2.71 16.19 9.18
N GLU A 68 -2.58 15.34 10.19
CA GLU A 68 -1.28 14.83 10.67
C GLU A 68 -1.19 13.31 10.58
N THR A 69 -1.87 12.56 11.46
CA THR A 69 -1.68 11.10 11.59
C THR A 69 -3.00 10.37 11.78
N ILE A 70 -3.17 9.26 11.06
CA ILE A 70 -4.20 8.24 11.30
C ILE A 70 -3.48 6.96 11.76
N THR A 71 -3.87 6.40 12.91
CA THR A 71 -3.30 5.16 13.45
C THR A 71 -4.39 4.11 13.62
N MET A 72 -4.16 2.89 13.11
CA MET A 72 -5.06 1.74 13.25
C MET A 72 -4.36 0.64 14.06
N ASN A 73 -4.82 0.38 15.28
CA ASN A 73 -4.26 -0.65 16.16
C ASN A 73 -5.29 -1.75 16.40
N ALA A 74 -4.92 -3.01 16.14
CA ALA A 74 -5.75 -4.17 16.42
C ALA A 74 -4.89 -5.44 16.49
N ASN A 75 -5.43 -6.51 17.09
CA ASN A 75 -4.83 -7.85 16.99
C ASN A 75 -4.82 -8.36 15.55
N ASN A 76 -5.84 -8.01 14.76
CA ASN A 76 -5.96 -8.35 13.34
C ASN A 76 -6.54 -7.15 12.58
N ILE A 77 -5.97 -6.85 11.41
CA ILE A 77 -6.52 -5.89 10.44
C ILE A 77 -6.70 -6.64 9.11
N ILE A 78 -7.87 -6.54 8.50
CA ILE A 78 -8.21 -7.15 7.22
C ILE A 78 -8.66 -6.04 6.26
N LEU A 79 -8.00 -5.91 5.11
CA LEU A 79 -8.31 -4.93 4.07
C LEU A 79 -8.68 -5.67 2.78
N ASN A 80 -9.97 -5.77 2.48
CA ASN A 80 -10.48 -6.44 1.28
C ASN A 80 -11.18 -5.42 0.38
N ALA A 81 -10.92 -5.47 -0.92
CA ALA A 81 -11.62 -4.69 -1.94
C ALA A 81 -11.92 -5.56 -3.16
N GLU A 82 -13.09 -5.38 -3.78
CA GLU A 82 -13.49 -6.14 -4.97
C GLU A 82 -12.67 -5.75 -6.21
N THR A 83 -12.33 -4.47 -6.34
CA THR A 83 -11.66 -3.93 -7.53
C THR A 83 -10.20 -3.60 -7.29
N SER A 84 -9.87 -2.80 -6.27
CA SER A 84 -8.48 -2.38 -6.05
C SER A 84 -8.22 -1.84 -4.64
N ILE A 85 -6.96 -1.91 -4.21
CA ILE A 85 -6.40 -1.20 -3.05
C ILE A 85 -5.23 -0.37 -3.57
N THR A 86 -5.18 0.92 -3.21
CA THR A 86 -4.07 1.82 -3.54
C THR A 86 -3.41 2.32 -2.25
N SER A 87 -2.08 2.25 -2.18
CA SER A 87 -1.27 2.78 -1.10
C SER A 87 -0.15 3.64 -1.68
N SER A 88 -0.02 4.88 -1.20
CA SER A 88 0.94 5.86 -1.71
C SER A 88 1.36 6.81 -0.59
N ALA A 89 2.64 7.16 -0.55
CA ALA A 89 3.21 8.14 0.38
C ALA A 89 4.12 9.10 -0.38
N GLY A 90 4.28 10.32 0.13
CA GLY A 90 5.20 11.32 -0.45
C GLY A 90 6.67 11.04 -0.13
N GLU A 91 6.94 10.32 0.96
CA GLU A 91 8.29 9.97 1.41
C GLU A 91 8.44 8.44 1.44
N ASP A 92 8.00 7.79 2.52
CA ASP A 92 8.30 6.37 2.76
C ASP A 92 7.04 5.50 2.94
N ILE A 93 7.13 4.26 2.44
CA ILE A 93 6.26 3.14 2.82
C ILE A 93 7.16 2.06 3.42
N THR A 94 6.90 1.68 4.68
CA THR A 94 7.61 0.59 5.36
C THR A 94 6.64 -0.56 5.65
N SER A 95 7.03 -1.79 5.29
CA SER A 95 6.28 -3.02 5.60
C SER A 95 7.20 -3.99 6.34
N SER A 96 6.75 -4.47 7.50
CA SER A 96 7.51 -5.43 8.31
C SER A 96 6.57 -6.39 9.02
N ALA A 97 7.00 -7.65 9.17
CA ALA A 97 6.27 -8.68 9.91
C ALA A 97 7.25 -9.50 10.75
N GLY A 98 6.83 -9.92 11.94
CA GLY A 98 7.67 -10.72 12.84
C GLY A 98 7.90 -12.17 12.39
N ASN A 99 7.13 -12.65 11.40
CA ASN A 99 7.26 -14.02 10.88
C ASN A 99 7.38 -14.00 9.34
N ASN A 100 6.28 -13.74 8.62
CA ASN A 100 6.27 -13.79 7.15
C ASN A 100 5.54 -12.59 6.53
N VAL A 101 6.06 -12.10 5.41
CA VAL A 101 5.33 -11.27 4.44
C VAL A 101 5.11 -12.12 3.20
N SER A 102 3.86 -12.22 2.73
CA SER A 102 3.49 -12.98 1.54
C SER A 102 2.82 -12.06 0.54
N THR A 103 3.28 -12.07 -0.71
CA THR A 103 2.72 -11.27 -1.79
C THR A 103 2.58 -12.15 -3.03
N SER A 104 1.42 -12.12 -3.66
CA SER A 104 1.13 -12.86 -4.87
C SER A 104 0.23 -12.04 -5.79
N ALA A 105 0.42 -12.20 -7.09
CA ALA A 105 -0.39 -11.58 -8.12
C ALA A 105 -0.80 -12.64 -9.14
N GLY A 106 -2.06 -12.60 -9.60
CA GLY A 106 -2.56 -13.58 -10.58
C GLY A 106 -1.98 -13.39 -11.99
N ASN A 107 -1.61 -12.16 -12.33
CA ASN A 107 -1.09 -11.80 -13.66
C ASN A 107 0.37 -11.36 -13.59
N ASN A 108 0.65 -10.19 -12.98
CA ASN A 108 1.97 -9.57 -12.99
C ASN A 108 2.30 -8.89 -11.66
N MET A 109 3.58 -8.90 -11.32
CA MET A 109 4.19 -8.10 -10.25
C MET A 109 5.31 -7.26 -10.89
N MET A 110 5.41 -5.98 -10.53
CA MET A 110 6.36 -5.05 -11.14
C MET A 110 6.97 -4.15 -10.06
N ASP A 111 8.28 -4.25 -9.91
CA ASP A 111 9.07 -3.36 -9.05
C ASP A 111 9.82 -2.37 -9.94
N VAL A 112 9.64 -1.07 -9.69
CA VAL A 112 10.36 0.01 -10.38
C VAL A 112 11.13 0.82 -9.34
N VAL A 113 12.45 0.61 -9.29
CA VAL A 113 13.34 1.26 -8.31
C VAL A 113 14.37 2.11 -9.04
N ARG A 114 14.55 3.36 -8.59
CA ARG A 114 15.44 4.33 -9.25
C ARG A 114 16.90 4.21 -8.85
N ASN A 115 17.14 3.88 -7.58
CA ASN A 115 18.48 3.79 -7.01
C ASN A 115 18.80 2.31 -6.78
N ASP A 116 18.69 1.82 -5.55
CA ASP A 116 19.16 0.49 -5.17
C ASP A 116 18.02 -0.48 -4.90
N TYR A 117 18.09 -1.67 -5.50
CA TYR A 117 17.27 -2.83 -5.16
C TYR A 117 18.15 -3.85 -4.41
N ASN A 118 17.93 -4.01 -3.10
CA ASN A 118 18.72 -4.90 -2.26
C ASN A 118 17.90 -6.14 -1.86
N MET A 119 18.37 -7.33 -2.22
CA MET A 119 17.77 -8.60 -1.82
C MET A 119 18.78 -9.40 -0.98
N MET A 120 18.42 -9.65 0.28
CA MET A 120 19.23 -10.43 1.22
C MET A 120 18.39 -11.51 1.86
N ALA A 121 18.78 -12.77 1.68
CA ALA A 121 18.12 -13.92 2.28
C ALA A 121 19.11 -15.05 2.50
N ALA A 122 18.79 -15.95 3.42
CA ALA A 122 19.57 -17.19 3.59
C ALA A 122 19.47 -18.09 2.35
N ASN A 123 18.30 -18.12 1.70
CA ASN A 123 18.03 -18.85 0.47
C ASN A 123 17.24 -17.96 -0.49
N ILE A 124 17.58 -18.01 -1.78
CA ILE A 124 16.85 -17.37 -2.88
C ILE A 124 16.52 -18.44 -3.92
N THR A 125 15.30 -18.43 -4.45
CA THR A 125 14.87 -19.33 -5.52
C THR A 125 14.11 -18.53 -6.56
N GLU A 126 14.65 -18.49 -7.77
CA GLU A 126 14.07 -17.81 -8.92
C GLU A 126 13.69 -18.83 -9.99
N LEU A 127 12.42 -18.85 -10.38
CA LEU A 127 11.89 -19.81 -11.36
C LEU A 127 11.16 -19.05 -12.46
N ALA A 128 11.82 -18.88 -13.61
CA ALA A 128 11.19 -18.36 -14.82
C ALA A 128 10.87 -19.52 -15.78
N LYS A 129 9.61 -19.63 -16.22
CA LYS A 129 9.19 -20.65 -17.21
C LYS A 129 9.57 -20.29 -18.64
N GLU A 130 9.65 -19.00 -18.91
CA GLU A 130 9.99 -18.46 -20.23
C GLU A 130 11.37 -17.83 -20.14
N ASN A 131 11.45 -16.52 -19.95
CA ASN A 131 12.70 -15.78 -20.02
C ASN A 131 13.15 -15.29 -18.64
N HIS A 132 14.46 -15.33 -18.42
CA HIS A 132 15.14 -14.62 -17.33
C HIS A 132 16.24 -13.77 -17.94
N GLN A 133 16.21 -12.46 -17.72
CA GLN A 133 17.13 -11.51 -18.32
C GLN A 133 17.71 -10.60 -17.24
N SER A 134 19.02 -10.37 -17.31
CA SER A 134 19.75 -9.41 -16.49
C SER A 134 20.58 -8.54 -17.41
N ASP A 135 20.36 -7.22 -17.35
CA ASP A 135 21.07 -6.22 -18.13
C ASP A 135 21.59 -5.13 -17.19
N ALA A 136 22.90 -4.89 -17.24
CA ALA A 136 23.60 -3.94 -16.38
C ALA A 136 25.00 -3.65 -16.95
N ASP A 137 25.58 -2.51 -16.57
CA ASP A 137 26.97 -2.17 -16.90
C ASP A 137 27.95 -3.21 -16.31
N ASN A 138 27.65 -3.75 -15.13
CA ASN A 138 28.44 -4.78 -14.47
C ASN A 138 27.55 -5.84 -13.83
N ILE A 139 27.79 -7.11 -14.14
CA ILE A 139 27.16 -8.25 -13.49
C ILE A 139 28.25 -9.08 -12.81
N LYS A 140 28.10 -9.32 -11.50
CA LYS A 140 29.04 -10.10 -10.70
C LYS A 140 28.32 -11.25 -10.01
N GLN A 141 28.76 -12.48 -10.28
CA GLN A 141 28.29 -13.68 -9.59
C GLN A 141 29.46 -14.30 -8.83
N VAL A 142 29.27 -14.57 -7.55
CA VAL A 142 30.28 -15.20 -6.69
C VAL A 142 29.61 -16.26 -5.85
N ALA A 143 30.14 -17.48 -5.89
CA ALA A 143 29.76 -18.57 -5.00
C ALA A 143 31.01 -19.14 -4.33
N VAL A 144 30.87 -19.59 -3.08
CA VAL A 144 31.95 -20.26 -2.33
C VAL A 144 32.10 -21.73 -2.76
N LYS A 145 30.99 -22.35 -3.17
CA LYS A 145 30.95 -23.71 -3.71
C LYS A 145 30.77 -23.63 -5.22
N ASP A 146 29.76 -24.30 -5.75
CA ASP A 146 29.59 -24.46 -7.18
C ASP A 146 28.72 -23.37 -7.80
N VAL A 147 29.04 -23.01 -9.04
CA VAL A 147 28.14 -22.27 -9.95
C VAL A 147 27.83 -23.21 -11.12
N THR A 148 26.56 -23.61 -11.25
CA THR A 148 26.11 -24.49 -12.33
C THR A 148 25.37 -23.68 -13.39
N ILE A 149 25.89 -23.67 -14.61
CA ILE A 149 25.23 -23.09 -15.79
C ILE A 149 25.02 -24.21 -16.79
N GLN A 150 23.76 -24.53 -17.07
CA GLN A 150 23.39 -25.64 -17.94
C GLN A 150 22.30 -25.24 -18.92
N SER A 151 22.36 -25.82 -20.11
CA SER A 151 21.29 -25.79 -21.10
C SER A 151 21.01 -27.23 -21.51
N THR A 152 19.81 -27.73 -21.20
CA THR A 152 19.48 -29.16 -21.36
C THR A 152 19.07 -29.54 -22.78
N GLY A 153 18.51 -28.61 -23.56
CA GLY A 153 18.09 -28.84 -24.94
C GLY A 153 18.65 -27.85 -25.96
N GLY A 154 19.39 -26.83 -25.52
CA GLY A 154 19.91 -25.76 -26.37
C GLY A 154 21.40 -25.51 -26.20
N LYS A 155 21.84 -24.28 -26.50
CA LYS A 155 23.24 -23.84 -26.39
C LYS A 155 23.45 -22.87 -25.23
N ILE A 156 24.63 -22.93 -24.62
CA ILE A 156 25.17 -21.83 -23.80
C ILE A 156 26.05 -20.96 -24.71
N LEU A 157 25.73 -19.67 -24.82
CA LEU A 157 26.49 -18.71 -25.62
C LEU A 157 27.16 -17.69 -24.69
N LYS A 158 28.48 -17.55 -24.78
CA LYS A 158 29.26 -16.54 -24.06
C LYS A 158 30.03 -15.70 -25.09
N ASN A 159 29.69 -14.42 -25.20
CA ASN A 159 30.34 -13.49 -26.13
C ASN A 159 31.00 -12.35 -25.33
N ALA A 160 32.21 -11.96 -25.73
CA ALA A 160 32.88 -10.79 -25.18
C ALA A 160 33.58 -10.02 -26.30
N LYS A 161 33.53 -8.68 -26.26
CA LYS A 161 34.23 -7.82 -27.24
C LYS A 161 35.76 -7.90 -27.09
N THR A 162 36.24 -8.11 -25.87
CA THR A 162 37.68 -8.11 -25.54
C THR A 162 38.19 -9.54 -25.29
N ARG A 163 37.78 -10.20 -24.21
CA ARG A 163 38.18 -11.57 -23.88
C ARG A 163 37.22 -12.27 -22.92
N ILE A 164 37.33 -13.60 -22.87
CA ILE A 164 36.75 -14.46 -21.85
C ILE A 164 37.91 -15.16 -21.13
N ASP A 165 38.02 -14.99 -19.82
CA ASP A 165 39.03 -15.64 -18.98
C ASP A 165 38.38 -16.81 -18.22
N ASN A 166 38.87 -18.03 -18.41
CA ASN A 166 38.46 -19.23 -17.65
C ASN A 166 39.69 -19.80 -16.95
N ASN A 167 39.88 -19.42 -15.69
CA ASN A 167 41.04 -19.84 -14.90
C ASN A 167 40.62 -20.90 -13.88
N SER A 168 41.43 -21.95 -13.73
CA SER A 168 41.23 -23.01 -12.74
C SER A 168 42.57 -23.37 -12.10
N GLY A 169 42.53 -23.80 -10.84
CA GLY A 169 43.70 -24.39 -10.16
C GLY A 169 44.06 -25.79 -10.70
N GLU A 170 43.15 -26.40 -11.46
CA GLU A 170 43.32 -27.70 -12.11
C GLU A 170 43.14 -27.60 -13.63
N LYS A 171 43.57 -28.63 -14.36
CA LYS A 171 43.39 -28.67 -15.82
C LYS A 171 41.91 -28.75 -16.16
N SER A 172 41.43 -27.83 -16.99
CA SER A 172 40.06 -27.88 -17.53
C SER A 172 39.87 -29.15 -18.36
N THR A 173 38.77 -29.86 -18.09
CA THR A 173 38.34 -31.01 -18.88
C THR A 173 37.22 -30.59 -19.82
N PHE A 174 37.41 -30.80 -21.12
CA PHE A 174 36.35 -30.67 -22.12
C PHE A 174 36.01 -32.09 -22.58
N GLN A 175 34.77 -32.53 -22.30
CA GLN A 175 34.22 -33.80 -22.76
C GLN A 175 33.01 -33.52 -23.66
#